data_AF-A0A9P7NR11-F1
#
_entry.id   AF-A0A9P7NR11-F1
#
_cell.length_a   1.000
_cell.length_b   1.000
_cell.length_c   1.000
_cell.angle_alpha   90.00
_cell.angle_beta   90.00
_cell.angle_gamma   90.00
#
_symmetry.space_group_name_H-M   'P 1'
#
loop_
_entity.id
_entity.type
_entity.pdbx_description
1 polymer ?
#
loop_
_entity_poly.entity_id
_entity_poly.type
_entity_poly.pdbx_seq_one_letter_code
_entity_poly.pdbx_strand_id
1 'polypeptide(L)'
;MSFSDFNDKTDAFLGWFRSLPGTTFSDAVQIVDLRSRGAGRGMVATRDIPADTTLFTIPRSAIITPDTSMIKEHLQRSTYESQGDQDDEQALDSWSFLILTLMHEYLQGNDSLWKHYLDILPDAFDTPMFWTDAELSQLQGSATSSKIGKDTAEDMFRRRLIPIIRENRHAFKGSEDMSAEDLVQLAHRMGSTIMAYAFDLESDEQEGENGGEADDADSWVEDREGKTMMGMVPMADILNADAEFNTHIHHGENELTATTLRDIKAGDEILNFYGPHPNSELLRRYGYVTPKHARYDVVEIPWTVLQSSLSSVLGIPNDAITKAVETLSEEEGELEDVFVLERNTGEPNPDGTFPATAPVIDGMPEDMQAQLKAVIKVLQKMDGNLIPDKRKRDGVLQSVMAEALRAVASRYTSTVAEDEELLRRGDLTSRHRMATVVRLGEKRLIEEAFAQFSGMAAGDETCGDDSAAKRTKRSD
;
A
#
# COMPACT_ATOMS: atom_id res chain seq x y z
N MET A 1 13.42 9.78 -22.73
CA MET A 1 12.66 10.99 -23.13
C MET A 1 13.55 12.22 -22.97
N SER A 2 13.77 12.98 -24.04
CA SER A 2 14.53 14.24 -24.00
C SER A 2 13.72 15.35 -23.29
N PHE A 3 14.33 16.50 -22.99
CA PHE A 3 13.59 17.63 -22.42
C PHE A 3 12.57 18.23 -23.41
N SER A 4 12.91 18.31 -24.70
CA SER A 4 11.97 18.76 -25.75
C SER A 4 10.77 17.83 -25.84
N ASP A 5 11.03 16.51 -25.93
CA ASP A 5 9.98 15.48 -26.02
C ASP A 5 9.06 15.48 -24.79
N PHE A 6 9.59 15.78 -23.60
CA PHE A 6 8.77 15.95 -22.40
C PHE A 6 7.81 17.14 -22.52
N ASN A 7 8.32 18.32 -22.89
CA ASN A 7 7.51 19.54 -22.99
C ASN A 7 6.48 19.42 -24.11
N ASP A 8 6.88 18.92 -25.27
CA ASP A 8 6.00 18.77 -26.43
C ASP A 8 4.79 17.85 -26.09
N LYS A 9 5.04 16.74 -25.38
CA LYS A 9 3.97 15.85 -24.91
C LYS A 9 3.10 16.49 -23.84
N THR A 10 3.70 17.21 -22.88
CA THR A 10 2.95 17.91 -21.82
C THR A 10 2.06 19.02 -22.40
N ASP A 11 2.54 19.77 -23.39
CA ASP A 11 1.77 20.81 -24.07
C ASP A 11 0.62 20.22 -24.89
N ALA A 12 0.86 19.10 -25.59
CA ALA A 12 -0.19 18.38 -26.30
C ALA A 12 -1.28 17.85 -25.35
N PHE A 13 -0.88 17.27 -24.21
CA PHE A 13 -1.80 16.86 -23.16
C PHE A 13 -2.62 18.03 -22.61
N LEU A 14 -1.99 19.16 -22.26
CA LEU A 14 -2.69 20.33 -21.75
C LEU A 14 -3.67 20.92 -22.78
N GLY A 15 -3.29 20.94 -24.05
CA GLY A 15 -4.15 21.36 -25.15
C GLY A 15 -5.39 20.46 -25.28
N TRP A 16 -5.18 19.15 -25.21
CA TRP A 16 -6.26 18.17 -25.20
C TRP A 16 -7.16 18.32 -23.97
N PHE A 17 -6.60 18.34 -22.77
CA PHE A 17 -7.36 18.42 -21.52
C PHE A 17 -8.26 19.66 -21.48
N ARG A 18 -7.73 20.82 -21.88
CA ARG A 18 -8.50 22.08 -21.97
C ARG A 18 -9.56 22.10 -23.07
N SER A 19 -9.47 21.19 -24.05
CA SER A 19 -10.47 21.06 -25.11
C SER A 19 -11.68 20.22 -24.69
N LEU A 20 -11.56 19.43 -23.62
CA LEU A 20 -12.64 18.60 -23.12
C LEU A 20 -13.74 19.46 -22.46
N PRO A 21 -15.03 19.23 -22.75
CA PRO A 21 -16.11 19.99 -22.12
C PRO A 21 -16.15 19.80 -20.61
N GLY A 22 -16.18 20.89 -19.85
CA GLY A 22 -16.32 20.87 -18.39
C GLY A 22 -15.00 20.83 -17.61
N THR A 23 -13.85 20.71 -18.28
CA THR A 23 -12.56 20.78 -17.58
C THR A 23 -12.20 22.22 -17.21
N THR A 24 -11.53 22.37 -16.08
CA THR A 24 -10.88 23.64 -15.68
C THR A 24 -9.43 23.37 -15.30
N PHE A 25 -8.55 24.34 -15.52
CA PHE A 25 -7.15 24.28 -15.10
C PHE A 25 -6.65 25.69 -14.77
N SER A 26 -6.28 25.90 -13.51
CA SER A 26 -5.85 27.18 -12.97
C SER A 26 -4.52 27.64 -13.56
N ASP A 27 -4.39 28.93 -13.82
CA ASP A 27 -3.14 29.57 -14.23
C ASP A 27 -2.17 29.79 -13.04
N ALA A 28 -2.63 29.51 -11.81
CA ALA A 28 -1.82 29.55 -10.61
C ALA A 28 -0.89 28.33 -10.46
N VAL A 29 -1.02 27.33 -11.35
CA VAL A 29 -0.21 26.11 -11.35
C VAL A 29 0.34 25.79 -12.73
N GLN A 30 1.41 25.01 -12.78
CA GLN A 30 2.01 24.52 -14.01
C GLN A 30 2.57 23.11 -13.83
N ILE A 31 2.54 22.30 -14.89
CA ILE A 31 3.19 20.99 -14.94
C ILE A 31 4.68 21.19 -15.23
N VAL A 32 5.54 20.55 -14.46
CA VAL A 32 7.00 20.67 -14.55
C VAL A 32 7.70 19.31 -14.58
N ASP A 33 8.91 19.31 -15.13
CA ASP A 33 9.80 18.14 -15.16
C ASP A 33 10.60 18.02 -13.87
N LEU A 34 10.26 17.02 -13.05
CA LEU A 34 10.88 16.74 -11.77
C LEU A 34 11.71 15.44 -11.80
N ARG A 35 12.01 14.91 -12.99
CA ARG A 35 12.83 13.71 -13.17
C ARG A 35 14.23 13.84 -12.59
N SER A 36 14.76 15.07 -12.48
CA SER A 36 16.06 15.35 -11.85
C SER A 36 16.15 14.92 -10.38
N ARG A 37 15.01 14.81 -9.69
CA ARG A 37 14.89 14.27 -8.33
C ARG A 37 14.07 12.97 -8.26
N GLY A 38 13.81 12.33 -9.40
CA GLY A 38 13.08 11.05 -9.46
C GLY A 38 11.56 11.14 -9.37
N ALA A 39 10.95 12.34 -9.46
CA ALA A 39 9.51 12.54 -9.26
C ALA A 39 8.73 12.79 -10.58
N GLY A 40 9.24 12.30 -11.71
CA GLY A 40 8.50 12.32 -12.98
C GLY A 40 7.96 13.69 -13.42
N ARG A 41 6.71 13.70 -13.87
CA ARG A 41 5.90 14.91 -14.04
C ARG A 41 5.32 15.28 -12.67
N GLY A 42 5.28 16.56 -12.34
CA GLY A 42 4.50 17.04 -11.20
C GLY A 42 4.02 18.46 -11.42
N MET A 43 3.33 19.01 -10.42
CA MET A 43 2.68 20.32 -10.52
C MET A 43 3.24 21.27 -9.47
N VAL A 44 3.52 22.52 -9.84
CA VAL A 44 4.03 23.54 -8.91
C VAL A 44 3.21 24.83 -9.01
N ALA A 45 3.13 25.54 -7.89
CA ALA A 45 2.50 26.85 -7.82
C ALA A 45 3.33 27.91 -8.57
N THR A 46 2.69 28.71 -9.42
CA THR A 46 3.32 29.84 -10.14
C THR A 46 3.28 31.14 -9.35
N ARG A 47 2.41 31.20 -8.34
CA ARG A 47 2.18 32.31 -7.40
C ARG A 47 1.64 31.76 -6.09
N ASP A 48 1.62 32.56 -5.04
CA ASP A 48 0.98 32.18 -3.78
C ASP A 48 -0.50 31.83 -4.02
N ILE A 49 -0.94 30.68 -3.51
CA ILE A 49 -2.29 30.13 -3.64
C ILE A 49 -2.90 30.06 -2.23
N PRO A 50 -4.06 30.68 -1.98
CA PRO A 50 -4.76 30.52 -0.70
C PRO A 50 -5.24 29.08 -0.46
N ALA A 51 -5.51 28.74 0.79
CA ALA A 51 -6.34 27.58 1.12
C ALA A 51 -7.70 27.60 0.39
N ASP A 52 -8.34 26.44 0.27
CA ASP A 52 -9.67 26.26 -0.32
C ASP A 52 -9.78 26.74 -1.78
N THR A 53 -8.67 26.71 -2.53
CA THR A 53 -8.61 27.11 -3.94
C THR A 53 -8.69 25.89 -4.84
N THR A 54 -9.72 25.83 -5.71
CA THR A 54 -9.81 24.81 -6.75
C THR A 54 -8.76 25.04 -7.84
N LEU A 55 -7.91 24.03 -8.07
CA LEU A 55 -6.82 24.06 -9.04
C LEU A 55 -7.26 23.54 -10.42
N PHE A 56 -8.08 22.50 -10.46
CA PHE A 56 -8.64 21.94 -11.68
C PHE A 56 -9.91 21.13 -11.42
N THR A 57 -10.72 20.98 -12.46
CA THR A 57 -11.97 20.20 -12.50
C THR A 57 -11.88 19.17 -13.62
N ILE A 58 -12.29 17.93 -13.32
CA ILE A 58 -12.23 16.79 -14.24
C ILE A 58 -13.63 16.15 -14.29
N PRO A 59 -14.38 16.32 -15.38
CA PRO A 59 -15.66 15.63 -15.57
C PRO A 59 -15.46 14.12 -15.56
N ARG A 60 -16.42 13.35 -15.01
CA ARG A 60 -16.35 11.89 -15.00
C ARG A 60 -16.28 11.26 -16.40
N SER A 61 -16.82 11.93 -17.41
CA SER A 61 -16.72 11.51 -18.81
C SER A 61 -15.30 11.59 -19.39
N ALA A 62 -14.37 12.31 -18.74
CA ALA A 62 -12.97 12.38 -19.15
C ALA A 62 -12.11 11.25 -18.56
N ILE A 63 -12.60 10.53 -17.55
CA ILE A 63 -11.89 9.45 -16.85
C ILE A 63 -11.90 8.19 -17.71
N ILE A 64 -10.79 7.45 -17.77
CA ILE A 64 -10.79 6.14 -18.44
C ILE A 64 -11.35 5.09 -17.48
N THR A 65 -12.50 4.55 -17.83
CA THR A 65 -13.11 3.38 -17.22
C THR A 65 -13.55 2.41 -18.32
N PRO A 66 -13.89 1.17 -17.98
CA PRO A 66 -14.47 0.26 -18.98
C PRO A 66 -15.77 0.79 -19.60
N ASP A 67 -16.50 1.67 -18.90
CA ASP A 67 -17.73 2.29 -19.41
C ASP A 67 -17.48 3.46 -20.35
N THR A 68 -16.40 4.24 -20.14
CA THR A 68 -16.08 5.37 -21.03
C THR A 68 -15.33 4.94 -22.29
N SER A 69 -14.48 3.90 -22.22
CA SER A 69 -13.65 3.43 -23.36
C SER A 69 -14.40 2.71 -24.49
N MET A 70 -15.71 2.51 -24.37
CA MET A 70 -16.54 1.76 -25.34
C MET A 70 -16.10 0.29 -25.54
N ILE A 71 -15.10 -0.22 -24.82
CA ILE A 71 -14.58 -1.58 -24.97
C ILE A 71 -15.67 -2.65 -24.79
N LYS A 72 -16.65 -2.40 -23.90
CA LYS A 72 -17.81 -3.28 -23.65
C LYS A 72 -18.65 -3.51 -24.91
N GLU A 73 -18.68 -2.58 -25.86
CA GLU A 73 -19.40 -2.76 -27.13
C GLU A 73 -18.70 -3.73 -28.09
N HIS A 74 -17.40 -3.96 -27.87
CA HIS A 74 -16.56 -4.77 -28.74
C HIS A 74 -16.34 -6.19 -28.21
N LEU A 75 -16.70 -6.47 -26.96
CA LEU A 75 -16.50 -7.74 -26.26
C LEU A 75 -17.82 -8.43 -25.93
N GLN A 76 -17.77 -9.73 -25.67
CA GLN A 76 -18.93 -10.48 -25.20
C GLN A 76 -19.21 -10.14 -23.73
N ARG A 77 -20.48 -10.05 -23.34
CA ARG A 77 -20.87 -9.76 -21.94
C ARG A 77 -20.26 -10.73 -20.93
N SER A 78 -20.16 -12.01 -21.27
CA SER A 78 -19.54 -13.04 -20.41
C SER A 78 -18.07 -12.76 -20.07
N THR A 79 -17.40 -11.87 -20.80
CA THR A 79 -16.02 -11.46 -20.50
C THR A 79 -15.93 -10.59 -19.24
N TYR A 80 -16.99 -9.84 -18.90
CA TYR A 80 -16.97 -8.83 -17.83
C TYR A 80 -18.20 -8.84 -16.91
N GLU A 81 -19.19 -9.67 -17.19
CA GLU A 81 -20.37 -9.91 -16.33
C GLU A 81 -20.51 -11.41 -16.07
N SER A 82 -20.53 -11.81 -14.80
CA SER A 82 -20.87 -13.19 -14.42
C SER A 82 -22.35 -13.48 -14.72
N GLN A 83 -22.65 -14.66 -15.29
CA GLN A 83 -24.02 -15.10 -15.59
C GLN A 83 -24.60 -16.04 -14.51
N GLY A 84 -24.02 -16.07 -13.30
CA GLY A 84 -24.49 -16.80 -12.11
C GLY A 84 -23.41 -17.68 -11.49
N ASP A 85 -23.75 -18.39 -10.40
CA ASP A 85 -22.83 -19.13 -9.50
C ASP A 85 -21.88 -20.17 -10.15
N GLN A 86 -22.01 -20.46 -11.46
CA GLN A 86 -21.12 -21.38 -12.20
C GLN A 86 -20.17 -20.68 -13.19
N ASP A 87 -20.39 -19.39 -13.47
CA ASP A 87 -19.63 -18.59 -14.47
C ASP A 87 -18.72 -17.53 -13.83
N ASP A 88 -18.65 -17.46 -12.49
CA ASP A 88 -17.75 -16.54 -11.78
C ASP A 88 -16.27 -16.76 -12.16
N GLU A 89 -15.90 -17.97 -12.59
CA GLU A 89 -14.56 -18.25 -13.09
C GLU A 89 -14.28 -17.64 -14.48
N GLN A 90 -15.28 -17.22 -15.27
CA GLN A 90 -15.09 -16.75 -16.66
C GLN A 90 -15.03 -15.23 -16.82
N ALA A 91 -15.72 -14.46 -15.98
CA ALA A 91 -15.62 -13.01 -16.01
C ALA A 91 -14.23 -12.54 -15.54
N LEU A 92 -13.72 -11.46 -16.12
CA LEU A 92 -12.54 -10.79 -15.58
C LEU A 92 -12.92 -9.99 -14.34
N ASP A 93 -12.06 -10.01 -13.32
CA ASP A 93 -12.15 -9.06 -12.22
C ASP A 93 -11.97 -7.61 -12.71
N SER A 94 -12.37 -6.64 -11.88
CA SER A 94 -12.32 -5.21 -12.22
C SER A 94 -10.93 -4.71 -12.63
N TRP A 95 -9.86 -5.22 -11.99
CA TRP A 95 -8.50 -4.81 -12.28
C TRP A 95 -8.02 -5.36 -13.63
N SER A 96 -8.20 -6.65 -13.86
CA SER A 96 -7.94 -7.35 -15.11
C SER A 96 -8.70 -6.73 -16.28
N PHE A 97 -9.95 -6.30 -16.06
CA PHE A 97 -10.75 -5.65 -17.09
C PHE A 97 -10.31 -4.21 -17.37
N LEU A 98 -9.86 -3.47 -16.36
CA LEU A 98 -9.26 -2.14 -16.56
C LEU A 98 -7.90 -2.24 -17.28
N ILE A 99 -7.08 -3.26 -17.01
CA ILE A 99 -5.86 -3.54 -17.79
C ILE A 99 -6.21 -3.71 -19.27
N LEU A 100 -7.21 -4.56 -19.55
CA LEU A 100 -7.66 -4.80 -20.92
C LEU A 100 -8.20 -3.52 -21.58
N THR A 101 -8.90 -2.69 -20.81
CA THR A 101 -9.38 -1.37 -21.23
C THR A 101 -8.24 -0.43 -21.64
N LEU A 102 -7.18 -0.33 -20.82
CA LEU A 102 -6.03 0.50 -21.18
C LEU A 102 -5.24 -0.06 -22.36
N MET A 103 -5.13 -1.38 -22.48
CA MET A 103 -4.52 -1.99 -23.66
C MET A 103 -5.31 -1.67 -24.93
N HIS A 104 -6.64 -1.71 -24.88
CA HIS A 104 -7.51 -1.32 -25.99
C HIS A 104 -7.23 0.13 -26.42
N GLU A 105 -7.35 1.07 -25.48
CA GLU A 105 -7.15 2.51 -25.76
C GLU A 105 -5.74 2.82 -26.24
N TYR A 106 -4.72 2.19 -25.65
CA TYR A 106 -3.33 2.35 -26.08
C TYR A 106 -3.11 1.89 -27.53
N LEU A 107 -3.67 0.73 -27.89
CA LEU A 107 -3.51 0.13 -29.21
C LEU A 107 -4.28 0.89 -30.31
N GLN A 108 -5.39 1.56 -29.97
CA GLN A 108 -6.08 2.46 -30.91
C GLN A 108 -5.20 3.60 -31.43
N GLY A 109 -4.14 3.98 -30.69
CA GLY A 109 -3.23 5.03 -31.11
C GLY A 109 -3.96 6.36 -31.32
N ASN A 110 -3.83 6.96 -32.51
CA ASN A 110 -4.45 8.25 -32.81
C ASN A 110 -6.00 8.22 -32.85
N ASP A 111 -6.60 7.03 -32.90
CA ASP A 111 -8.06 6.87 -32.84
C ASP A 111 -8.59 6.98 -31.39
N SER A 112 -7.72 6.85 -30.37
CA SER A 112 -8.12 6.95 -28.96
C SER A 112 -8.42 8.40 -28.58
N LEU A 113 -9.54 8.62 -27.87
CA LEU A 113 -9.87 9.91 -27.27
C LEU A 113 -8.81 10.34 -26.24
N TRP A 114 -8.15 9.38 -25.58
CA TRP A 114 -7.18 9.62 -24.52
C TRP A 114 -5.73 9.58 -25.00
N LYS A 115 -5.48 9.57 -26.31
CA LYS A 115 -4.13 9.48 -26.89
C LYS A 115 -3.11 10.40 -26.21
N HIS A 116 -3.45 11.68 -26.02
CA HIS A 116 -2.53 12.66 -25.44
C HIS A 116 -2.29 12.45 -23.94
N TYR A 117 -3.26 11.86 -23.23
CA TYR A 117 -3.07 11.43 -21.84
C TYR A 117 -2.18 10.18 -21.77
N LEU A 118 -2.47 9.16 -22.58
CA LEU A 118 -1.66 7.95 -22.64
C LEU A 118 -0.19 8.23 -23.03
N ASP A 119 0.06 9.26 -23.84
CA ASP A 119 1.41 9.67 -24.26
C ASP A 119 2.29 10.24 -23.12
N ILE A 120 1.66 10.76 -22.06
CA ILE A 120 2.37 11.33 -20.89
C ILE A 120 2.52 10.35 -19.74
N LEU A 121 1.81 9.21 -19.76
CA LEU A 121 1.97 8.14 -18.78
C LEU A 121 3.36 7.49 -18.87
N PRO A 122 3.86 6.89 -17.78
CA PRO A 122 5.18 6.26 -17.78
C PRO A 122 5.31 5.14 -18.81
N ASP A 123 6.47 5.08 -19.46
CA ASP A 123 6.88 3.96 -20.33
C ASP A 123 7.67 2.88 -19.55
N ALA A 124 8.11 3.21 -18.34
CA ALA A 124 8.89 2.32 -17.46
C ALA A 124 8.58 2.63 -15.99
N PHE A 125 8.74 1.63 -15.13
CA PHE A 125 8.48 1.71 -13.70
C PHE A 125 9.65 1.19 -12.89
N ASP A 126 9.75 1.68 -11.65
CA ASP A 126 10.68 1.18 -10.65
C ASP A 126 9.98 0.37 -9.55
N THR A 127 8.74 -0.06 -9.78
CA THR A 127 8.08 -1.05 -8.93
C THR A 127 8.84 -2.40 -8.98
N PRO A 128 8.86 -3.18 -7.88
CA PRO A 128 9.54 -4.47 -7.80
C PRO A 128 9.16 -5.48 -8.91
N MET A 129 8.01 -5.32 -9.56
CA MET A 129 7.57 -6.11 -10.72
C MET A 129 8.61 -6.15 -11.86
N PHE A 130 9.38 -5.07 -12.03
CA PHE A 130 10.38 -4.90 -13.09
C PHE A 130 11.82 -5.10 -12.62
N TRP A 131 12.02 -5.58 -11.40
CA TRP A 131 13.35 -5.78 -10.83
C TRP A 131 13.91 -7.13 -11.24
N THR A 132 15.23 -7.19 -11.33
CA THR A 132 15.97 -8.45 -11.49
C THR A 132 16.04 -9.20 -10.15
N ASP A 133 16.30 -10.52 -10.18
CA ASP A 133 16.49 -11.31 -8.96
C ASP A 133 17.58 -10.74 -8.04
N ALA A 134 18.64 -10.17 -8.61
CA ALA A 134 19.71 -9.52 -7.86
C ALA A 134 19.24 -8.25 -7.15
N GLU A 135 18.38 -7.46 -7.79
CA GLU A 135 17.75 -6.27 -7.18
C GLU A 135 16.73 -6.69 -6.11
N LEU A 136 15.89 -7.69 -6.39
CA LEU A 136 14.92 -8.23 -5.43
C LEU A 136 15.60 -8.82 -4.19
N SER A 137 16.77 -9.43 -4.34
CA SER A 137 17.57 -9.92 -3.20
C SER A 137 17.98 -8.81 -2.23
N GLN A 138 17.94 -7.53 -2.65
CA GLN A 138 18.20 -6.39 -1.75
C GLN A 138 17.05 -6.13 -0.78
N LEU A 139 15.84 -6.65 -1.03
CA LEU A 139 14.70 -6.60 -0.10
C LEU A 139 14.71 -7.75 0.92
N GLN A 140 15.86 -8.42 1.09
CA GLN A 140 16.03 -9.49 2.07
C GLN A 140 15.52 -9.08 3.46
N GLY A 141 14.83 -10.01 4.14
CA GLY A 141 14.17 -9.79 5.42
C GLY A 141 12.76 -9.20 5.34
N SER A 142 12.48 -8.38 4.31
CA SER A 142 11.18 -7.73 4.11
C SER A 142 10.13 -8.68 3.53
N ALA A 143 8.89 -8.58 4.02
CA ALA A 143 7.73 -9.28 3.47
C ALA A 143 7.36 -8.81 2.04
N THR A 144 7.87 -7.64 1.61
CA THR A 144 7.62 -7.06 0.28
C THR A 144 7.94 -8.04 -0.85
N SER A 145 9.04 -8.79 -0.72
CA SER A 145 9.51 -9.72 -1.76
C SER A 145 8.50 -10.82 -2.12
N SER A 146 7.73 -11.31 -1.13
CA SER A 146 6.68 -12.32 -1.35
C SER A 146 5.39 -11.76 -1.92
N LYS A 147 5.21 -10.43 -1.90
CA LYS A 147 3.96 -9.74 -2.28
C LYS A 147 3.96 -9.16 -3.71
N ILE A 148 4.98 -9.46 -4.51
CA ILE A 148 5.14 -8.90 -5.86
C ILE A 148 4.14 -9.54 -6.84
N GLY A 149 3.91 -10.86 -6.73
CA GLY A 149 2.87 -11.56 -7.51
C GLY A 149 3.12 -11.64 -9.02
N LYS A 150 4.36 -11.48 -9.50
CA LYS A 150 4.69 -11.43 -10.93
C LYS A 150 4.23 -12.65 -11.71
N ASP A 151 4.54 -13.85 -11.21
CA ASP A 151 4.20 -15.10 -11.90
C ASP A 151 2.68 -15.28 -11.99
N THR A 152 1.95 -14.94 -10.93
CA THR A 152 0.47 -14.96 -10.90
C THR A 152 -0.12 -13.99 -11.93
N ALA A 153 0.42 -12.77 -12.01
CA ALA A 153 -0.02 -11.78 -12.99
C ALA A 153 0.25 -12.25 -14.43
N GLU A 154 1.43 -12.80 -14.71
CA GLU A 154 1.76 -13.34 -16.03
C GLU A 154 0.89 -14.53 -16.43
N ASP A 155 0.56 -15.41 -15.48
CA ASP A 155 -0.36 -16.51 -15.74
C ASP A 155 -1.75 -16.00 -16.12
N MET A 156 -2.27 -15.01 -15.39
CA MET A 156 -3.53 -14.33 -15.72
C MET A 156 -3.47 -13.69 -17.11
N PHE A 157 -2.41 -12.94 -17.43
CA PHE A 157 -2.26 -12.31 -18.75
C PHE A 157 -2.26 -13.35 -19.88
N ARG A 158 -1.47 -14.42 -19.73
CA ARG A 158 -1.28 -15.44 -20.77
C ARG A 158 -2.52 -16.30 -20.96
N ARG A 159 -3.22 -16.66 -19.87
CA ARG A 159 -4.39 -17.54 -19.93
C ARG A 159 -5.70 -16.80 -20.19
N ARG A 160 -5.79 -15.52 -19.85
CA ARG A 160 -7.04 -14.75 -19.92
C ARG A 160 -6.97 -13.59 -20.91
N LEU A 161 -6.12 -12.60 -20.66
CA LEU A 161 -6.13 -11.36 -21.45
C LEU A 161 -5.71 -11.60 -22.91
N ILE A 162 -4.63 -12.34 -23.14
CA ILE A 162 -4.10 -12.55 -24.49
C ILE A 162 -5.11 -13.29 -25.38
N PRO A 163 -5.73 -14.42 -24.95
CA PRO A 163 -6.80 -15.04 -25.73
C PRO A 163 -7.92 -14.07 -26.13
N ILE A 164 -8.41 -13.26 -25.19
CA ILE A 164 -9.46 -12.25 -25.45
C ILE A 164 -9.01 -11.27 -26.53
N ILE A 165 -7.77 -10.77 -26.44
CA ILE A 165 -7.19 -9.86 -27.45
C ILE A 165 -7.12 -10.53 -28.83
N ARG A 166 -6.71 -11.80 -28.89
CA ARG A 166 -6.55 -12.53 -30.16
C ARG A 166 -7.87 -12.90 -30.82
N GLU A 167 -8.92 -13.12 -30.04
CA GLU A 167 -10.28 -13.40 -30.51
C GLU A 167 -11.00 -12.13 -30.98
N ASN A 168 -10.66 -10.97 -30.41
CA ASN A 168 -11.32 -9.69 -30.65
C ASN A 168 -10.39 -8.65 -31.32
N ARG A 169 -9.64 -9.07 -32.35
CA ARG A 169 -8.63 -8.21 -33.02
C ARG A 169 -9.18 -6.89 -33.55
N HIS A 170 -10.46 -6.84 -33.91
CA HIS A 170 -11.13 -5.59 -34.32
C HIS A 170 -11.14 -4.53 -33.22
N ALA A 171 -11.18 -4.95 -31.96
CA ALA A 171 -11.10 -4.07 -30.79
C ALA A 171 -9.66 -3.65 -30.52
N PHE A 172 -8.69 -4.55 -30.71
CA PHE A 172 -7.28 -4.30 -30.38
C PHE A 172 -6.44 -4.07 -31.64
N LYS A 173 -6.77 -3.01 -32.39
CA LYS A 173 -6.08 -2.62 -33.64
C LYS A 173 -4.58 -2.47 -33.40
N GLY A 174 -3.73 -3.06 -34.23
CA GLY A 174 -2.28 -3.01 -34.07
C GLY A 174 -1.68 -4.14 -33.22
N SER A 175 -2.51 -4.98 -32.59
CA SER A 175 -2.06 -6.19 -31.87
C SER A 175 -1.73 -7.36 -32.82
N GLU A 176 -2.02 -7.25 -34.11
CA GLU A 176 -1.96 -8.37 -35.05
C GLU A 176 -0.55 -8.97 -35.18
N ASP A 177 0.44 -8.09 -35.27
CA ASP A 177 1.86 -8.45 -35.47
C ASP A 177 2.64 -8.55 -34.14
N MET A 178 2.04 -8.16 -33.01
CA MET A 178 2.67 -8.28 -31.70
C MET A 178 2.79 -9.75 -31.31
N SER A 179 3.91 -10.15 -30.71
CA SER A 179 4.06 -11.48 -30.11
C SER A 179 3.24 -11.59 -28.82
N ALA A 180 3.10 -12.81 -28.27
CA ALA A 180 2.49 -12.98 -26.95
C ALA A 180 3.31 -12.25 -25.86
N GLU A 181 4.63 -12.20 -26.01
CA GLU A 181 5.51 -11.56 -25.04
C GLU A 181 5.39 -10.04 -25.07
N ASP A 182 5.24 -9.44 -26.26
CA ASP A 182 4.98 -8.00 -26.39
C ASP A 182 3.66 -7.61 -25.70
N LEU A 183 2.63 -8.47 -25.80
CA LEU A 183 1.35 -8.24 -25.12
C LEU A 183 1.46 -8.42 -23.60
N VAL A 184 2.27 -9.37 -23.11
CA VAL A 184 2.56 -9.51 -21.67
C VAL A 184 3.28 -8.28 -21.13
N GLN A 185 4.28 -7.75 -21.86
CA GLN A 185 4.97 -6.53 -21.47
C GLN A 185 4.04 -5.32 -21.45
N LEU A 186 3.14 -5.22 -22.44
CA LEU A 186 2.12 -4.18 -22.46
C LEU A 186 1.13 -4.32 -21.29
N ALA A 187 0.69 -5.54 -20.97
CA ALA A 187 -0.19 -5.81 -19.83
C ALA A 187 0.49 -5.47 -18.49
N HIS A 188 1.77 -5.83 -18.31
CA HIS A 188 2.58 -5.41 -17.15
C HIS A 188 2.65 -3.90 -17.02
N ARG A 189 2.89 -3.20 -18.13
CA ARG A 189 2.90 -1.73 -18.16
C ARG A 189 1.54 -1.19 -17.70
N MET A 190 0.44 -1.64 -18.29
CA MET A 190 -0.90 -1.15 -17.94
C MET A 190 -1.31 -1.50 -16.51
N GLY A 191 -1.04 -2.71 -16.03
CA GLY A 191 -1.30 -3.11 -14.64
C GLY A 191 -0.51 -2.27 -13.64
N SER A 192 0.75 -1.94 -13.95
CA SER A 192 1.58 -1.07 -13.10
C SER A 192 1.14 0.39 -13.17
N THR A 193 0.70 0.87 -14.34
CA THR A 193 0.05 2.18 -14.48
C THR A 193 -1.18 2.25 -13.58
N ILE A 194 -2.06 1.25 -13.63
CA ILE A 194 -3.29 1.21 -12.81
C ILE A 194 -2.92 1.20 -11.33
N MET A 195 -2.00 0.34 -10.92
CA MET A 195 -1.58 0.23 -9.52
C MET A 195 -1.02 1.53 -8.95
N ALA A 196 -0.36 2.35 -9.77
CA ALA A 196 0.30 3.58 -9.32
C ALA A 196 -0.51 4.87 -9.57
N TYR A 197 -1.50 4.87 -10.47
CA TYR A 197 -2.15 6.10 -10.95
C TYR A 197 -3.70 6.03 -11.02
N ALA A 198 -4.31 4.86 -10.81
CA ALA A 198 -5.78 4.77 -10.80
C ALA A 198 -6.37 5.29 -9.48
N PHE A 199 -7.60 5.80 -9.56
CA PHE A 199 -8.38 6.24 -8.42
C PHE A 199 -9.61 5.36 -8.27
N ASP A 200 -10.04 5.17 -7.02
CA ASP A 200 -11.40 4.72 -6.73
C ASP A 200 -12.39 5.83 -7.12
N LEU A 201 -13.48 5.50 -7.81
CA LEU A 201 -14.44 6.47 -8.32
C LEU A 201 -15.74 6.52 -7.52
N GLU A 202 -15.84 5.84 -6.38
CA GLU A 202 -16.97 6.03 -5.47
C GLU A 202 -17.12 7.51 -5.08
N SER A 203 -18.37 7.96 -4.92
CA SER A 203 -18.67 9.34 -4.52
C SER A 203 -18.63 9.46 -3.01
N ASP A 204 -18.13 10.58 -2.49
CA ASP A 204 -18.07 10.88 -1.05
C ASP A 204 -19.43 10.69 -0.32
N GLU A 205 -20.56 10.86 -1.03
CA GLU A 205 -21.91 10.68 -0.48
C GLU A 205 -22.32 9.21 -0.26
N GLN A 206 -21.76 8.27 -1.03
CA GLN A 206 -22.07 6.83 -0.93
C GLN A 206 -21.26 6.12 0.15
N GLU A 207 -20.14 6.70 0.59
CA GLU A 207 -19.38 6.24 1.76
C GLU A 207 -20.20 6.38 3.06
N GLY A 208 -21.11 7.37 3.13
CA GLY A 208 -21.95 7.62 4.30
C GLY A 208 -23.14 6.67 4.50
N GLU A 209 -23.59 5.93 3.48
CA GLU A 209 -24.79 5.07 3.56
C GLU A 209 -24.50 3.59 3.88
N ASN A 210 -23.25 3.12 3.70
CA ASN A 210 -22.81 1.79 4.13
C ASN A 210 -22.18 1.76 5.55
N GLY A 211 -22.29 2.87 6.30
CA GLY A 211 -21.74 3.04 7.64
C GLY A 211 -22.42 2.19 8.71
N GLY A 212 -21.89 0.99 8.94
CA GLY A 212 -21.86 0.44 10.29
C GLY A 212 -20.95 1.32 11.13
N GLU A 213 -21.54 2.13 12.01
CA GLU A 213 -20.91 3.05 12.97
C GLU A 213 -19.89 4.03 12.38
N ALA A 214 -20.32 5.29 12.26
CA ALA A 214 -19.46 6.41 11.91
C ALA A 214 -18.30 6.57 12.89
N ASP A 215 -17.09 6.33 12.40
CA ASP A 215 -15.89 7.12 12.64
C ASP A 215 -14.99 6.99 11.38
N ASP A 216 -14.41 8.13 10.99
CA ASP A 216 -13.41 8.37 9.92
C ASP A 216 -13.85 8.48 8.45
N ALA A 217 -13.76 9.72 7.96
CA ALA A 217 -13.92 10.15 6.58
C ALA A 217 -12.66 9.92 5.72
N ASP A 218 -11.82 8.93 6.07
CA ASP A 218 -10.59 8.60 5.36
C ASP A 218 -10.29 7.09 5.56
N SER A 219 -11.22 6.23 5.13
CA SER A 219 -11.03 4.77 5.15
C SER A 219 -9.96 4.38 4.13
N TRP A 220 -8.72 4.33 4.60
CA TRP A 220 -7.58 3.86 3.83
C TRP A 220 -7.76 2.41 3.39
N VAL A 221 -7.37 2.17 2.14
CA VAL A 221 -7.59 0.95 1.35
C VAL A 221 -7.09 -0.32 2.06
N GLU A 222 -7.99 -1.00 2.78
CA GLU A 222 -7.99 -2.46 2.84
C GLU A 222 -8.54 -2.98 1.51
N ASP A 223 -8.04 -4.14 1.07
CA ASP A 223 -8.48 -4.84 -0.13
C ASP A 223 -9.99 -5.12 -0.07
N ARG A 224 -10.82 -4.15 -0.46
CA ARG A 224 -12.27 -4.32 -0.60
C ARG A 224 -12.51 -5.24 -1.78
N GLU A 225 -12.81 -6.50 -1.48
CA GLU A 225 -13.27 -7.50 -2.43
C GLU A 225 -14.44 -6.95 -3.30
N GLY A 226 -14.12 -6.52 -4.52
CA GLY A 226 -14.98 -6.67 -5.68
C GLY A 226 -16.14 -5.69 -5.90
N LYS A 227 -16.15 -4.46 -5.37
CA LYS A 227 -17.26 -3.51 -5.65
C LYS A 227 -16.92 -2.10 -6.08
N THR A 228 -15.69 -1.62 -5.92
CA THR A 228 -15.40 -0.23 -6.27
C THR A 228 -14.93 -0.08 -7.73
N MET A 229 -15.43 0.95 -8.43
CA MET A 229 -15.07 1.19 -9.83
C MET A 229 -13.78 2.01 -9.88
N MET A 230 -12.68 1.36 -10.22
CA MET A 230 -11.40 2.04 -10.47
C MET A 230 -11.38 2.70 -11.86
N GLY A 231 -10.67 3.83 -11.98
CA GLY A 231 -10.41 4.46 -13.27
C GLY A 231 -9.17 5.33 -13.30
N MET A 232 -8.69 5.61 -14.52
CA MET A 232 -7.55 6.49 -14.74
C MET A 232 -8.06 7.92 -14.85
N VAL A 233 -7.61 8.81 -13.97
CA VAL A 233 -8.13 10.18 -13.84
C VAL A 233 -7.10 11.16 -14.41
N PRO A 234 -7.24 11.60 -15.68
CA PRO A 234 -6.28 12.49 -16.29
C PRO A 234 -6.18 13.80 -15.51
N MET A 235 -4.97 14.33 -15.38
CA MET A 235 -4.61 15.54 -14.60
C MET A 235 -4.46 15.29 -13.10
N ALA A 236 -5.38 14.56 -12.45
CA ALA A 236 -5.26 14.27 -11.01
C ALA A 236 -4.02 13.43 -10.70
N ASP A 237 -3.75 12.45 -11.56
CA ASP A 237 -2.63 11.51 -11.47
C ASP A 237 -1.25 12.11 -11.82
N ILE A 238 -1.20 13.40 -12.19
CA ILE A 238 0.04 14.17 -12.37
C ILE A 238 0.54 14.72 -11.04
N LEU A 239 -0.33 14.85 -10.03
CA LEU A 239 0.09 15.25 -8.70
C LEU A 239 0.94 14.13 -8.08
N ASN A 240 2.20 14.44 -7.79
CA ASN A 240 3.01 13.60 -6.91
C ASN A 240 2.38 13.57 -5.51
N ALA A 241 2.74 12.56 -4.72
CA ALA A 241 2.30 12.43 -3.35
C ALA A 241 3.47 12.31 -2.37
N ASP A 242 3.18 12.68 -1.13
CA ASP A 242 4.05 12.46 0.03
C ASP A 242 3.16 12.39 1.28
N ALA A 243 3.72 12.01 2.42
CA ALA A 243 2.97 11.86 3.66
C ALA A 243 2.47 13.21 4.23
N GLU A 244 3.15 14.30 3.87
CA GLU A 244 2.59 15.65 4.01
C GLU A 244 2.16 16.14 2.64
N PHE A 245 0.91 16.55 2.55
CA PHE A 245 0.25 16.93 1.32
C PHE A 245 -0.40 18.30 1.51
N ASN A 246 -0.87 18.89 0.43
CA ASN A 246 -1.46 20.23 0.48
C ASN A 246 -2.66 20.38 -0.45
N THR A 247 -3.09 19.29 -1.09
CA THR A 247 -4.21 19.24 -2.02
C THR A 247 -4.99 17.95 -1.79
N HIS A 248 -6.30 18.03 -1.94
CA HIS A 248 -7.20 16.89 -1.89
C HIS A 248 -8.05 16.83 -3.17
N ILE A 249 -8.38 15.63 -3.62
CA ILE A 249 -9.25 15.37 -4.77
C ILE A 249 -10.64 15.04 -4.24
N HIS A 250 -11.62 15.91 -4.46
CA HIS A 250 -13.01 15.69 -4.06
C HIS A 250 -13.78 14.90 -5.13
N HIS A 251 -14.59 13.93 -4.72
CA HIS A 251 -15.33 13.03 -5.62
C HIS A 251 -16.80 13.45 -5.70
N GLY A 252 -17.08 14.44 -6.56
CA GLY A 252 -18.45 14.87 -6.86
C GLY A 252 -19.23 13.87 -7.74
N GLU A 253 -20.55 14.04 -7.80
CA GLU A 253 -21.45 13.20 -8.61
C GLU A 253 -21.07 13.20 -10.10
N ASN A 254 -20.67 14.36 -10.65
CA ASN A 254 -20.43 14.53 -12.09
C ASN A 254 -18.96 14.84 -12.43
N GLU A 255 -18.17 15.26 -11.45
CA GLU A 255 -16.80 15.74 -11.64
C GLU A 255 -15.95 15.53 -10.40
N LEU A 256 -14.64 15.43 -10.61
CA LEU A 256 -13.62 15.47 -9.57
C LEU A 256 -12.99 16.86 -9.55
N THR A 257 -12.65 17.36 -8.37
CA THR A 257 -11.99 18.67 -8.22
C THR A 257 -10.79 18.57 -7.29
N ALA A 258 -9.68 19.22 -7.65
CA ALA A 258 -8.52 19.33 -6.78
C ALA A 258 -8.54 20.67 -6.04
N THR A 259 -8.53 20.65 -4.71
CA THR A 259 -8.60 21.86 -3.87
C THR A 259 -7.43 21.91 -2.88
N THR A 260 -6.85 23.10 -2.70
CA THR A 260 -5.76 23.31 -1.73
C THR A 260 -6.26 23.24 -0.28
N LEU A 261 -5.51 22.57 0.59
CA LEU A 261 -5.84 22.40 2.01
C LEU A 261 -5.30 23.54 2.88
N ARG A 262 -4.31 24.27 2.37
CA ARG A 262 -3.63 25.37 3.05
C ARG A 262 -3.04 26.35 2.04
N ASP A 263 -2.54 27.48 2.54
CA ASP A 263 -1.78 28.41 1.73
C ASP A 263 -0.51 27.73 1.17
N ILE A 264 -0.30 27.83 -0.14
CA ILE A 264 0.85 27.29 -0.86
C ILE A 264 1.67 28.45 -1.42
N LYS A 265 3.01 28.42 -1.26
CA LYS A 265 3.87 29.49 -1.78
C LYS A 265 4.25 29.28 -3.23
N ALA A 266 4.51 30.38 -3.93
CA ALA A 266 5.04 30.33 -5.29
C ALA A 266 6.31 29.47 -5.35
N GLY A 267 6.33 28.48 -6.25
CA GLY A 267 7.42 27.53 -6.42
C GLY A 267 7.27 26.22 -5.64
N ASP A 268 6.36 26.15 -4.67
CA ASP A 268 6.08 24.90 -3.95
C ASP A 268 5.33 23.91 -4.84
N GLU A 269 5.56 22.62 -4.60
CA GLU A 269 4.85 21.54 -5.29
C GLU A 269 3.44 21.36 -4.73
N ILE A 270 2.52 21.07 -5.64
CA ILE A 270 1.15 20.64 -5.33
C ILE A 270 1.21 19.12 -5.11
N LEU A 271 0.96 18.70 -3.88
CA LEU A 271 1.09 17.32 -3.44
C LEU A 271 -0.27 16.76 -3.05
N ASN A 272 -0.59 15.59 -3.61
CA ASN A 272 -1.71 14.76 -3.20
C ASN A 272 -1.30 13.85 -2.02
N PHE A 273 -2.26 13.13 -1.45
CA PHE A 273 -2.03 12.05 -0.50
C PHE A 273 -2.50 10.71 -1.09
N TYR A 274 -1.58 9.75 -1.23
CA TYR A 274 -1.95 8.39 -1.65
C TYR A 274 -2.28 7.49 -0.46
N GLY A 275 -1.96 7.94 0.76
CA GLY A 275 -2.29 7.25 1.99
C GLY A 275 -1.13 6.98 2.92
N PRO A 276 -1.44 6.48 4.14
CA PRO A 276 -0.48 6.16 5.18
C PRO A 276 0.23 4.85 4.87
N HIS A 277 0.80 4.75 3.67
CA HIS A 277 1.48 3.56 3.23
C HIS A 277 2.89 3.49 3.82
N PRO A 278 3.32 2.34 4.36
CA PRO A 278 4.73 2.09 4.67
C PRO A 278 5.58 2.25 3.41
N ASN A 279 6.89 2.50 3.56
CA ASN A 279 7.78 2.56 2.40
C ASN A 279 7.81 1.25 1.60
N SER A 280 7.59 0.10 2.24
CA SER A 280 7.45 -1.19 1.57
C SER A 280 6.31 -1.17 0.54
N GLU A 281 5.15 -0.63 0.93
CA GLU A 281 3.98 -0.57 0.05
C GLU A 281 4.07 0.57 -0.96
N LEU A 282 4.65 1.70 -0.56
CA LEU A 282 4.94 2.81 -1.47
C LEU A 282 5.84 2.36 -2.61
N LEU A 283 6.87 1.59 -2.29
CA LEU A 283 7.76 0.99 -3.27
C LEU A 283 7.02 -0.03 -4.15
N ARG A 284 6.22 -0.91 -3.53
CA ARG A 284 5.50 -1.98 -4.24
C ARG A 284 4.51 -1.42 -5.25
N ARG A 285 3.68 -0.45 -4.84
CA ARG A 285 2.61 0.12 -5.66
C ARG A 285 3.10 1.22 -6.60
N TYR A 286 3.93 2.14 -6.11
CA TYR A 286 4.25 3.38 -6.83
C TYR A 286 5.72 3.47 -7.28
N GLY A 287 6.59 2.59 -6.80
CA GLY A 287 7.99 2.54 -7.25
C GLY A 287 8.88 3.64 -6.67
N TYR A 288 8.53 4.18 -5.50
CA TYR A 288 9.36 5.15 -4.78
C TYR A 288 9.31 4.96 -3.26
N VAL A 289 10.23 5.63 -2.55
CA VAL A 289 10.28 5.69 -1.08
C VAL A 289 10.54 7.13 -0.65
N THR A 290 10.14 7.50 0.56
CA THR A 290 10.36 8.84 1.09
C THR A 290 10.56 8.81 2.60
N PRO A 291 11.48 9.63 3.16
CA PRO A 291 11.68 9.69 4.60
C PRO A 291 10.41 10.02 5.40
N LYS A 292 9.47 10.78 4.83
CA LYS A 292 8.25 11.16 5.54
C LYS A 292 7.30 9.98 5.76
N HIS A 293 7.26 9.03 4.83
CA HIS A 293 6.48 7.79 4.97
C HIS A 293 7.11 6.79 5.96
N ALA A 294 8.34 7.01 6.43
CA ALA A 294 8.97 6.13 7.40
C ALA A 294 8.18 6.01 8.71
N ARG A 295 7.32 7.00 9.00
CA ARG A 295 6.40 6.95 10.14
C ARG A 295 5.38 5.81 10.04
N TYR A 296 5.00 5.44 8.82
CA TYR A 296 4.03 4.40 8.51
C TYR A 296 4.69 3.04 8.28
N ASP A 297 6.03 2.95 8.36
CA ASP A 297 6.71 1.68 8.17
C ASP A 297 6.17 0.63 9.15
N VAL A 298 5.95 -0.57 8.62
CA VAL A 298 5.40 -1.72 9.34
C VAL A 298 6.34 -2.90 9.29
N VAL A 299 6.17 -3.84 10.22
CA VAL A 299 6.89 -5.12 10.24
C VAL A 299 5.87 -6.25 10.37
N GLU A 300 5.87 -7.14 9.39
CA GLU A 300 5.04 -8.35 9.41
C GLU A 300 5.70 -9.46 10.24
N ILE A 301 4.93 -10.02 11.18
CA ILE A 301 5.35 -11.06 12.12
C ILE A 301 4.50 -12.30 11.83
N PRO A 302 5.05 -13.30 11.11
CA PRO A 302 4.30 -14.53 10.83
C PRO A 302 3.98 -15.29 12.10
N TRP A 303 2.78 -15.87 12.15
CA TRP A 303 2.30 -16.68 13.28
C TRP A 303 3.24 -17.83 13.62
N THR A 304 3.86 -18.44 12.61
CA THR A 304 4.87 -19.51 12.77
C THR A 304 6.07 -19.08 13.63
N VAL A 305 6.46 -17.81 13.57
CA VAL A 305 7.53 -17.24 14.42
C VAL A 305 7.05 -17.11 15.85
N LEU A 306 5.81 -16.67 16.05
CA LEU A 306 5.19 -16.53 17.36
C LEU A 306 4.99 -17.89 18.04
N GLN A 307 4.56 -18.92 17.30
CA GLN A 307 4.49 -20.30 17.80
C GLN A 307 5.84 -20.82 18.27
N SER A 308 6.88 -20.62 17.46
CA SER A 308 8.26 -21.03 17.79
C SER A 308 8.80 -20.28 19.01
N SER A 309 8.45 -18.99 19.14
CA SER A 309 8.83 -18.17 20.29
C SER A 309 8.08 -18.58 21.56
N LEU A 310 6.77 -18.86 21.46
CA LEU A 310 5.96 -19.37 22.57
C LEU A 310 6.48 -20.70 23.11
N SER A 311 6.88 -21.60 22.21
CA SER A 311 7.54 -22.88 22.50
C SER A 311 8.80 -22.70 23.35
N SER A 312 9.68 -21.81 22.88
CA SER A 312 10.95 -21.51 23.51
C SER A 312 10.77 -20.86 24.89
N VAL A 313 9.95 -19.81 25.00
CA VAL A 313 9.68 -19.09 26.25
C VAL A 313 9.06 -19.99 27.32
N LEU A 314 8.10 -20.84 26.95
CA LEU A 314 7.42 -21.71 27.91
C LEU A 314 8.15 -23.03 28.14
N GLY A 315 9.15 -23.36 27.32
CA GLY A 315 9.83 -24.67 27.36
C GLY A 315 8.89 -25.83 26.99
N ILE A 316 7.88 -25.57 26.15
CA ILE A 316 6.86 -26.54 25.75
C ILE A 316 7.20 -27.07 24.35
N PRO A 317 7.08 -28.38 24.10
CA PRO A 317 7.27 -28.92 22.75
C PRO A 317 6.35 -28.29 21.69
N ASN A 318 6.88 -28.06 20.49
CA ASN A 318 6.10 -27.49 19.36
C ASN A 318 4.84 -28.30 19.04
N ASP A 319 4.85 -29.63 19.20
CA ASP A 319 3.69 -30.47 18.89
C ASP A 319 2.51 -30.22 19.84
N ALA A 320 2.77 -29.81 21.08
CA ALA A 320 1.72 -29.41 22.02
C ALA A 320 1.09 -28.06 21.60
N ILE A 321 1.91 -27.12 21.11
CA ILE A 321 1.42 -25.83 20.59
C ILE A 321 0.61 -26.04 19.32
N THR A 322 1.09 -26.86 18.38
CA THR A 322 0.34 -27.19 17.15
C THR A 322 -1.02 -27.78 17.48
N LYS A 323 -1.10 -28.75 18.40
CA LYS A 323 -2.40 -29.33 18.83
C LYS A 323 -3.32 -28.29 19.47
N ALA A 324 -2.77 -27.36 20.26
CA ALA A 324 -3.55 -26.28 20.86
C ALA A 324 -4.09 -25.31 19.81
N VAL A 325 -3.30 -25.01 18.78
CA VAL A 325 -3.71 -24.18 17.64
C VAL A 325 -4.77 -24.89 16.80
N GLU A 326 -4.60 -26.17 16.46
CA GLU A 326 -5.61 -26.97 15.75
C GLU A 326 -6.94 -27.00 16.52
N THR A 327 -6.88 -27.22 17.84
CA THR A 327 -8.08 -27.20 18.70
C THR A 327 -8.74 -25.82 18.70
N LEU A 328 -7.94 -24.74 18.72
CA LEU A 328 -8.47 -23.38 18.67
C LEU A 328 -9.13 -23.10 17.32
N SER A 329 -8.51 -23.51 16.21
CA SER A 329 -9.08 -23.33 14.88
C SER A 329 -10.40 -24.09 14.71
N GLU A 330 -10.54 -25.26 15.32
CA GLU A 330 -11.81 -25.99 15.37
C GLU A 330 -12.88 -25.28 16.22
N GLU A 331 -12.47 -24.58 17.30
CA GLU A 331 -13.38 -23.86 18.22
C GLU A 331 -13.80 -22.47 17.70
N GLU A 332 -12.87 -21.69 17.14
CA GLU A 332 -13.02 -20.25 16.85
C GLU A 332 -12.91 -19.91 15.35
N GLY A 333 -12.55 -20.87 14.49
CA GLY A 333 -12.46 -20.69 13.05
C GLY A 333 -11.03 -20.43 12.54
N GLU A 334 -10.92 -19.81 11.38
CA GLU A 334 -9.62 -19.49 10.77
C GLU A 334 -8.86 -18.49 11.64
N LEU A 335 -7.56 -18.73 11.81
CA LEU A 335 -6.67 -17.91 12.62
C LEU A 335 -5.83 -17.01 11.73
N GLU A 336 -5.39 -15.89 12.30
CA GLU A 336 -4.51 -14.98 11.59
C GLU A 336 -3.10 -15.60 11.46
N ASP A 337 -2.57 -15.54 10.24
CA ASP A 337 -1.28 -16.13 9.88
C ASP A 337 -0.14 -15.10 9.90
N VAL A 338 -0.47 -13.80 9.80
CA VAL A 338 0.51 -12.72 9.82
C VAL A 338 -0.02 -11.54 10.62
N PHE A 339 0.78 -11.06 11.57
CA PHE A 339 0.45 -9.89 12.37
C PHE A 339 1.28 -8.69 11.94
N VAL A 340 0.69 -7.49 11.97
CA VAL A 340 1.37 -6.24 11.59
C VAL A 340 1.78 -5.48 12.84
N LEU A 341 3.08 -5.24 13.00
CA LEU A 341 3.61 -4.31 13.98
C LEU A 341 3.83 -2.95 13.31
N GLU A 342 3.28 -1.89 13.92
CA GLU A 342 3.36 -0.52 13.41
C GLU A 342 3.43 0.51 14.54
N ARG A 343 3.61 1.79 14.15
CA ARG A 343 3.53 2.91 15.08
C ARG A 343 2.12 3.48 15.04
N ASN A 344 1.57 3.82 16.20
CA ASN A 344 0.46 4.75 16.27
C ASN A 344 0.95 6.12 15.80
N THR A 345 0.49 6.52 14.61
CA THR A 345 0.91 7.76 13.95
C THR A 345 -0.08 8.91 14.17
N GLY A 346 -1.31 8.62 14.56
CA GLY A 346 -2.43 9.56 14.52
C GLY A 346 -2.77 10.01 13.10
N GLU A 347 -3.92 10.67 12.96
CA GLU A 347 -4.34 11.24 11.68
C GLU A 347 -3.50 12.47 11.30
N PRO A 348 -3.29 12.73 10.00
CA PRO A 348 -2.83 14.02 9.52
C PRO A 348 -3.76 15.15 9.99
N ASN A 349 -3.22 16.35 10.16
CA ASN A 349 -4.06 17.53 10.39
C ASN A 349 -4.89 17.83 9.13
N PRO A 350 -6.03 18.54 9.25
CA PRO A 350 -6.88 18.89 8.10
C PRO A 350 -6.16 19.71 7.01
N ASP A 351 -5.05 20.36 7.35
CA ASP A 351 -4.22 21.11 6.42
C ASP A 351 -3.22 20.24 5.65
N GLY A 352 -3.20 18.91 5.89
CA GLY A 352 -2.29 17.93 5.31
C GLY A 352 -0.89 17.89 5.94
N THR A 353 -0.69 18.53 7.10
CA THR A 353 0.56 18.45 7.88
C THR A 353 0.51 17.33 8.92
N PHE A 354 1.68 16.98 9.46
CA PHE A 354 1.77 16.00 10.53
C PHE A 354 1.21 16.49 11.87
N PRO A 355 0.58 15.61 12.66
CA PRO A 355 0.24 15.94 14.04
C PRO A 355 1.49 16.26 14.85
N ALA A 356 1.34 17.06 15.91
CA ALA A 356 2.46 17.48 16.75
C ALA A 356 3.10 16.34 17.57
N THR A 357 2.38 15.23 17.75
CA THR A 357 2.83 14.04 18.46
C THR A 357 3.69 13.16 17.57
N ALA A 358 4.85 12.76 18.07
CA ALA A 358 5.70 11.79 17.37
C ALA A 358 5.02 10.41 17.36
N PRO A 359 5.15 9.64 16.25
CA PRO A 359 4.68 8.27 16.21
C PRO A 359 5.33 7.39 17.28
N VAL A 360 4.54 6.54 17.93
CA VAL A 360 5.01 5.63 18.97
C VAL A 360 4.38 4.25 18.80
N ILE A 361 5.06 3.20 19.23
CA ILE A 361 4.49 1.86 19.28
C ILE A 361 3.58 1.77 20.51
N ASP A 362 2.30 1.47 20.29
CA ASP A 362 1.28 1.42 21.35
C ASP A 362 1.03 -0.01 21.85
N GLY A 363 2.12 -0.71 22.19
CA GLY A 363 2.07 -2.08 22.68
C GLY A 363 1.98 -3.14 21.58
N MET A 364 1.50 -4.32 21.97
CA MET A 364 1.41 -5.48 21.07
C MET A 364 0.13 -5.35 20.23
N PRO A 365 0.15 -5.71 18.93
CA PRO A 365 -1.05 -5.76 18.10
C PRO A 365 -2.19 -6.53 18.79
N GLU A 366 -3.40 -5.98 18.77
CA GLU A 366 -4.51 -6.49 19.59
C GLU A 366 -4.94 -7.91 19.20
N ASP A 367 -5.02 -8.15 17.90
CA ASP A 367 -5.26 -9.45 17.26
C ASP A 367 -4.21 -10.49 17.65
N MET A 368 -2.92 -10.12 17.59
CA MET A 368 -1.79 -10.95 18.03
C MET A 368 -1.93 -11.31 19.51
N GLN A 369 -2.22 -10.31 20.33
CA GLN A 369 -2.36 -10.49 21.76
C GLN A 369 -3.56 -11.40 22.09
N ALA A 370 -4.68 -11.22 21.40
CA ALA A 370 -5.88 -12.03 21.54
C ALA A 370 -5.61 -13.49 21.16
N GLN A 371 -5.02 -13.74 19.99
CA GLN A 371 -4.70 -15.08 19.51
C GLN A 371 -3.69 -15.80 20.42
N LEU A 372 -2.62 -15.12 20.85
CA LEU A 372 -1.67 -15.69 21.82
C LEU A 372 -2.36 -16.05 23.16
N LYS A 373 -3.23 -15.16 23.68
CA LYS A 373 -3.99 -15.42 24.91
C LYS A 373 -4.93 -16.62 24.74
N ALA A 374 -5.57 -16.76 23.59
CA ALA A 374 -6.46 -17.88 23.27
C ALA A 374 -5.69 -19.20 23.24
N VAL A 375 -4.55 -19.27 22.55
CA VAL A 375 -3.70 -20.47 22.51
C VAL A 375 -3.16 -20.85 23.89
N ILE A 376 -2.68 -19.87 24.68
CA ILE A 376 -2.25 -20.10 26.06
C ILE A 376 -3.40 -20.69 26.91
N LYS A 377 -4.63 -20.22 26.71
CA LYS A 377 -5.82 -20.73 27.41
C LYS A 377 -6.11 -22.18 27.01
N VAL A 378 -5.98 -22.54 25.74
CA VAL A 378 -6.13 -23.93 25.27
C VAL A 378 -5.04 -24.83 25.88
N LEU A 379 -3.78 -24.40 25.84
CA LEU A 379 -2.68 -25.12 26.48
C LEU A 379 -2.93 -25.37 27.98
N GLN A 380 -3.46 -24.37 28.69
CA GLN A 380 -3.83 -24.50 30.10
C GLN A 380 -4.98 -25.50 30.33
N LYS A 381 -5.96 -25.59 29.41
CA LYS A 381 -7.02 -26.61 29.46
C LYS A 381 -6.45 -28.02 29.23
N MET A 382 -5.46 -28.16 28.36
CA MET A 382 -4.83 -29.43 28.02
C MET A 382 -3.95 -29.96 29.16
N ASP A 383 -3.11 -29.12 29.75
CA ASP A 383 -2.33 -29.42 30.96
C ASP A 383 -2.06 -28.15 31.77
N GLY A 384 -2.67 -28.08 32.95
CA GLY A 384 -2.59 -26.92 33.84
C GLY A 384 -1.20 -26.65 34.42
N ASN A 385 -0.25 -27.57 34.30
CA ASN A 385 1.14 -27.37 34.74
C ASN A 385 2.01 -26.67 33.70
N LEU A 386 1.55 -26.58 32.44
CA LEU A 386 2.33 -26.00 31.34
C LEU A 386 2.38 -24.47 31.40
N ILE A 387 1.40 -23.82 32.01
CA ILE A 387 1.22 -22.37 31.94
C ILE A 387 1.41 -21.71 33.32
N PRO A 388 2.25 -20.65 33.42
CA PRO A 388 2.41 -19.87 34.64
C PRO A 388 1.10 -19.19 35.12
N ASP A 389 1.03 -18.83 36.39
CA ASP A 389 -0.10 -18.08 36.98
C ASP A 389 -0.51 -16.85 36.15
N LYS A 390 -1.77 -16.40 36.30
CA LYS A 390 -2.31 -15.25 35.56
C LYS A 390 -1.43 -13.99 35.60
N ARG A 391 -0.75 -13.71 36.72
CA ARG A 391 0.17 -12.57 36.87
C ARG A 391 1.46 -12.68 36.07
N LYS A 392 1.83 -13.88 35.62
CA LYS A 392 3.02 -14.15 34.81
C LYS A 392 2.72 -14.23 33.31
N ARG A 393 1.44 -14.33 32.93
CA ARG A 393 1.03 -14.45 31.52
C ARG A 393 1.38 -13.21 30.70
N ASP A 394 1.22 -12.02 31.27
CA ASP A 394 1.56 -10.78 30.55
C ASP A 394 3.08 -10.68 30.33
N GLY A 395 3.90 -11.09 31.30
CA GLY A 395 5.35 -11.21 31.13
C GLY A 395 5.77 -12.30 30.13
N VAL A 396 5.02 -13.40 30.02
CA VAL A 396 5.20 -14.40 28.95
C VAL A 396 4.95 -13.77 27.59
N LEU A 397 3.83 -13.05 27.41
CA LEU A 397 3.51 -12.40 26.12
C LEU A 397 4.61 -11.42 25.70
N GLN A 398 5.12 -10.61 26.64
CA GLN A 398 6.24 -9.71 26.37
C GLN A 398 7.52 -10.46 25.98
N SER A 399 7.81 -11.57 26.65
CA SER A 399 8.99 -12.41 26.34
C SER A 399 8.87 -13.06 24.96
N VAL A 400 7.66 -13.54 24.62
CA VAL A 400 7.35 -14.11 23.30
C VAL A 400 7.51 -13.06 22.21
N MET A 401 7.02 -11.84 22.44
CA MET A 401 7.21 -10.72 21.50
C MET A 401 8.69 -10.41 21.31
N ALA A 402 9.46 -10.26 22.39
CA ALA A 402 10.89 -9.97 22.32
C ALA A 402 11.67 -11.07 21.59
N GLU A 403 11.32 -12.35 21.79
CA GLU A 403 11.93 -13.46 21.06
C GLU A 403 11.52 -13.49 19.57
N ALA A 404 10.24 -13.24 19.27
CA ALA A 404 9.75 -13.16 17.90
C ALA A 404 10.43 -12.02 17.13
N LEU A 405 10.58 -10.84 17.75
CA LEU A 405 11.30 -9.70 17.17
C LEU A 405 12.76 -10.03 16.88
N ARG A 406 13.46 -10.75 17.77
CA ARG A 406 14.83 -11.23 17.49
C ARG A 406 14.87 -12.20 16.31
N ALA A 407 13.90 -13.10 16.23
CA ALA A 407 13.80 -14.06 15.13
C ALA A 407 13.54 -13.34 13.79
N VAL A 408 12.64 -12.35 13.76
CA VAL A 408 12.40 -11.53 12.57
C VAL A 408 13.63 -10.69 12.20
N ALA A 409 14.27 -10.04 13.18
CA ALA A 409 15.51 -9.28 12.96
C ALA A 409 16.63 -10.15 12.35
N SER A 410 16.71 -11.43 12.72
CA SER A 410 17.73 -12.35 12.22
C SER A 410 17.60 -12.68 10.73
N ARG A 411 16.46 -12.37 10.11
CA ARG A 411 16.24 -12.51 8.67
C ARG A 411 16.98 -11.46 7.85
N TYR A 412 17.35 -10.33 8.48
CA TYR A 412 18.09 -9.26 7.82
C TYR A 412 19.58 -9.56 7.80
N THR A 413 20.21 -9.50 6.62
CA THR A 413 21.65 -9.75 6.40
C THR A 413 22.54 -8.55 6.73
N SER A 414 21.96 -7.37 6.98
CA SER A 414 22.67 -6.16 7.40
C SER A 414 22.03 -5.55 8.64
N THR A 415 22.83 -4.83 9.41
CA THR A 415 22.40 -4.05 10.58
C THR A 415 21.87 -2.67 10.19
N VAL A 416 21.26 -1.94 11.13
CA VAL A 416 20.84 -0.53 10.92
C VAL A 416 22.04 0.34 10.54
N ALA A 417 23.14 0.25 11.28
CA ALA A 417 24.34 1.04 11.04
C ALA A 417 24.99 0.78 9.67
N GLU A 418 24.97 -0.47 9.19
CA GLU A 418 25.49 -0.82 7.87
C GLU A 418 24.64 -0.23 6.74
N ASP A 419 23.31 -0.24 6.87
CA ASP A 419 22.42 0.34 5.85
C ASP A 419 22.46 1.88 5.85
N GLU A 420 22.59 2.51 7.02
CA GLU A 420 22.81 3.96 7.11
C GLU A 420 24.11 4.37 6.41
N GLU A 421 25.20 3.65 6.67
CA GLU A 421 26.47 3.88 6.00
C GLU A 421 26.37 3.64 4.49
N LEU A 422 25.63 2.61 4.07
CA LEU A 422 25.41 2.30 2.66
C LEU A 422 24.66 3.43 1.94
N LEU A 423 23.60 3.97 2.55
CA LEU A 423 22.86 5.11 2.00
C LEU A 423 23.70 6.38 1.89
N ARG A 424 24.65 6.57 2.82
CA ARG A 424 25.58 7.71 2.87
C ARG A 424 26.65 7.67 1.77
N ARG A 425 27.11 6.50 1.35
CA ARG A 425 28.17 6.34 0.33
C ARG A 425 27.76 6.86 -1.05
N GLY A 426 26.47 6.85 -1.36
CA GLY A 426 25.93 7.50 -2.56
C GLY A 426 26.17 6.75 -3.87
N ASP A 427 26.80 5.58 -3.84
CA ASP A 427 27.17 4.75 -5.01
C ASP A 427 26.10 3.72 -5.40
N LEU A 428 24.97 3.71 -4.68
CA LEU A 428 23.85 2.80 -4.95
C LEU A 428 23.09 3.18 -6.22
N THR A 429 22.62 2.15 -6.94
CA THR A 429 21.56 2.32 -7.94
C THR A 429 20.26 2.80 -7.26
N SER A 430 19.34 3.38 -8.03
CA SER A 430 18.05 3.86 -7.51
C SER A 430 17.29 2.74 -6.77
N ARG A 431 17.14 1.57 -7.41
CA ARG A 431 16.43 0.40 -6.85
C ARG A 431 17.10 -0.14 -5.59
N HIS A 432 18.43 -0.25 -5.56
CA HIS A 432 19.16 -0.67 -4.36
C HIS A 432 19.00 0.33 -3.22
N ARG A 433 19.02 1.63 -3.52
CA ARG A 433 18.72 2.67 -2.52
C ARG A 433 17.32 2.48 -1.94
N MET A 434 16.30 2.29 -2.78
CA MET A 434 14.91 2.09 -2.32
C MET A 434 14.78 0.85 -1.44
N ALA A 435 15.35 -0.29 -1.86
CA ALA A 435 15.35 -1.50 -1.06
C ALA A 435 16.04 -1.32 0.30
N THR A 436 17.12 -0.54 0.32
CA THR A 436 17.85 -0.22 1.55
C THR A 436 17.02 0.66 2.49
N VAL A 437 16.25 1.61 1.97
CA VAL A 437 15.34 2.45 2.78
C VAL A 437 14.24 1.60 3.42
N VAL A 438 13.61 0.69 2.65
CA VAL A 438 12.55 -0.21 3.17
C VAL A 438 13.07 -1.03 4.33
N ARG A 439 14.12 -1.82 4.13
CA ARG A 439 14.65 -2.70 5.18
C ARG A 439 15.25 -1.93 6.37
N LEU A 440 15.74 -0.71 6.15
CA LEU A 440 16.21 0.15 7.24
C LEU A 440 15.04 0.62 8.12
N GLY A 441 13.93 1.03 7.51
CA GLY A 441 12.70 1.41 8.21
C GLY A 441 12.14 0.29 9.07
N GLU A 442 12.02 -0.91 8.48
CA GLU A 442 11.59 -2.13 9.17
C GLU A 442 12.51 -2.47 10.35
N LYS A 443 13.84 -2.45 10.17
CA LYS A 443 14.80 -2.71 11.26
C LYS A 443 14.72 -1.70 12.40
N ARG A 444 14.55 -0.41 12.09
CA ARG A 444 14.38 0.62 13.11
C ARG A 444 13.11 0.38 13.94
N LEU A 445 12.01 0.02 13.28
CA LEU A 445 10.78 -0.34 13.98
C LEU A 445 10.98 -1.56 14.90
N ILE A 446 11.72 -2.58 14.44
CA ILE A 446 12.06 -3.75 15.27
C ILE A 446 12.90 -3.33 16.49
N GLU A 447 13.92 -2.49 16.32
CA GLU A 447 14.76 -2.00 17.42
C GLU A 447 13.96 -1.19 18.45
N GLU A 448 13.06 -0.32 17.98
CA GLU A 448 12.13 0.46 18.82
C GLU A 448 11.21 -0.47 19.63
N ALA A 449 10.56 -1.42 18.96
CA ALA A 449 9.67 -2.39 19.60
C ALA A 449 10.43 -3.23 20.63
N PHE A 450 11.62 -3.70 20.26
CA PHE A 450 12.45 -4.52 21.13
C PHE A 450 12.84 -3.77 22.41
N ALA A 451 13.18 -2.48 22.31
CA ALA A 451 13.48 -1.64 23.46
C ALA A 451 12.28 -1.49 24.41
N GLN A 452 11.07 -1.31 23.85
CA GLN A 452 9.83 -1.21 24.62
C GLN A 452 9.52 -2.51 25.37
N PHE A 453 9.44 -3.65 24.67
CA PHE A 453 9.04 -4.91 25.30
C PHE A 453 10.11 -5.49 26.23
N SER A 454 11.40 -5.28 25.95
CA SER A 454 12.48 -5.70 26.84
C SER A 454 12.56 -4.84 28.11
N GLY A 455 12.26 -3.53 28.01
CA GLY A 455 12.22 -2.62 29.15
C GLY A 455 11.04 -2.87 30.09
N MET A 456 9.87 -3.23 29.54
CA MET A 456 8.69 -3.58 30.33
C MET A 456 8.86 -4.90 31.11
N ALA A 457 9.51 -5.90 30.51
CA ALA A 457 9.79 -7.18 31.18
C ALA A 457 10.72 -7.03 32.41
N ALA A 458 11.70 -6.12 32.35
CA ALA A 458 12.60 -5.83 33.47
C ALA A 458 11.92 -5.07 34.62
N GLY A 459 10.90 -4.25 34.32
CA GLY A 459 10.14 -3.51 35.33
C GLY A 459 9.24 -4.39 36.19
N ASP A 460 8.62 -5.41 35.60
CA ASP A 460 7.67 -6.28 36.29
C ASP A 460 8.35 -7.30 37.23
N GLU A 461 9.63 -7.63 37.01
CA GLU A 461 10.43 -8.43 37.94
C GLU A 461 10.79 -7.67 39.24
N THR A 462 10.83 -6.33 39.21
CA THR A 462 11.24 -5.52 40.38
C THR A 462 10.10 -5.18 41.34
N CYS A 463 8.84 -5.37 40.95
CA CYS A 463 7.67 -5.04 41.79
C CYS A 463 7.20 -6.22 42.69
N GLY A 464 7.93 -7.34 42.67
CA GLY A 464 7.53 -8.59 43.32
C GLY A 464 7.89 -8.77 44.81
N ASP A 465 8.78 -7.96 45.40
CA ASP A 465 9.39 -8.31 46.70
C ASP A 465 9.20 -7.31 47.86
N ASP A 466 8.46 -6.20 47.67
CA ASP A 466 8.40 -5.12 48.69
C ASP A 466 7.11 -5.05 49.53
N SER A 467 6.30 -6.11 49.58
CA SER A 467 5.05 -6.13 50.39
C SER A 467 5.08 -7.01 51.64
N ALA A 468 6.23 -7.53 52.05
CA ALA A 468 6.38 -8.38 53.22
C ALA A 468 7.02 -7.71 54.46
N ALA A 469 6.72 -6.44 54.75
CA ALA A 469 7.14 -5.83 56.02
C ALA A 469 6.27 -4.66 56.49
N LYS A 470 5.18 -4.97 57.20
CA LYS A 470 4.72 -4.33 58.47
C LYS A 470 3.21 -4.45 58.65
N ARG A 471 2.80 -5.37 59.53
CA ARG A 471 1.63 -5.15 60.40
C ARG A 471 1.81 -5.93 61.69
N THR A 472 2.67 -5.38 62.55
CA THR A 472 2.77 -5.79 63.95
C THR A 472 1.56 -5.25 64.71
N LYS A 473 0.84 -6.17 65.35
CA LYS A 473 -0.18 -5.97 66.40
C LYS A 473 0.10 -4.76 67.30
N ARG A 474 -0.94 -3.98 67.58
CA ARG A 474 -1.16 -3.36 68.89
C ARG A 474 -2.62 -3.48 69.28
N SER A 475 -2.88 -4.40 70.20
CA SER A 475 -3.95 -4.30 71.19
C SER A 475 -3.59 -3.19 72.16
N ASP A 476 -4.51 -2.26 72.39
CA ASP A 476 -5.14 -2.01 73.69
C ASP A 476 -6.39 -1.15 73.49
#